data_AF-A0A2I1GWE0-F1
#
_entry.id   AF-A0A2I1GWE0-F1
#
_cell.length_a   1.000
_cell.length_b   1.000
_cell.length_c   1.000
_cell.angle_alpha   90.00
_cell.angle_beta   90.00
_cell.angle_gamma   90.00
#
_symmetry.space_group_name_H-M   'P 1'
#
loop_
_entity.id
_entity.type
_entity.pdbx_description
1 polymer ?
#
loop_
_entity_poly.entity_id
_entity_poly.type
_entity_poly.pdbx_seq_one_letter_code
_entity_poly.pdbx_strand_id
1 'polypeptide(L)'
;MTAAPRRVVIPKNGLKVLKILLDDEILQIFHCYAPRDFKNLIEVASGGSALVYNVYWKNISKLAFKKFDKNFNQNTIINENLNYCRFQNY
;
A
#
# COMPACT_ATOMS: atom_id res chain seq x y z
N MET A 1 21.78 -5.14 18.49
CA MET A 1 21.70 -4.56 17.13
C MET A 1 20.45 -5.14 16.48
N THR A 2 19.41 -4.35 16.26
CA THR A 2 18.20 -4.78 15.55
C THR A 2 18.44 -4.69 14.05
N ALA A 3 18.14 -5.75 13.30
CA ALA A 3 18.29 -5.72 11.85
C ALA A 3 17.32 -4.72 11.22
N ALA A 4 17.73 -4.09 10.11
CA ALA A 4 16.84 -3.23 9.34
C ALA A 4 15.88 -4.08 8.49
N PRO A 5 14.60 -3.70 8.35
CA PRO A 5 13.67 -4.42 7.50
C PRO A 5 14.14 -4.46 6.04
N ARG A 6 14.11 -5.65 5.41
CA ARG A 6 14.45 -5.88 4.01
C ARG A 6 13.20 -5.95 3.15
N ARG A 7 13.31 -5.52 1.89
CA ARG A 7 12.21 -5.54 0.92
C ARG A 7 12.49 -6.54 -0.19
N VAL A 8 11.51 -7.38 -0.49
CA VAL A 8 11.62 -8.40 -1.53
C VAL A 8 10.36 -8.35 -2.40
N VAL A 9 10.55 -8.13 -3.70
CA VAL A 9 9.46 -8.16 -4.69
C VAL A 9 9.44 -9.54 -5.32
N ILE A 10 8.31 -10.24 -5.22
CA ILE A 10 8.15 -11.59 -5.74
C ILE A 10 6.99 -11.60 -6.75
N PRO A 11 7.22 -12.00 -8.01
CA PRO A 11 6.14 -12.28 -8.95
C PRO A 11 5.47 -13.60 -8.57
N LYS A 12 4.15 -13.59 -8.32
CA LYS A 12 3.36 -14.79 -8.02
C LYS A 12 2.12 -14.81 -8.91
N ASN A 13 2.00 -15.79 -9.80
CA ASN A 13 0.84 -15.99 -10.68
C ASN A 13 0.39 -14.72 -11.43
N GLY A 14 1.35 -13.94 -11.96
CA GLY A 14 1.07 -12.69 -12.68
C GLY A 14 0.78 -11.47 -11.80
N LEU A 15 0.64 -11.64 -10.48
CA LEU A 15 0.55 -10.55 -9.51
C LEU A 15 1.93 -10.24 -8.93
N LYS A 16 2.26 -8.96 -8.81
CA LYS A 16 3.47 -8.52 -8.10
C LYS A 16 3.13 -8.39 -6.62
N VAL A 17 3.92 -9.02 -5.76
CA VAL A 17 3.78 -8.92 -4.31
C VAL A 17 5.06 -8.33 -3.74
N LEU A 18 4.94 -7.28 -2.93
CA LEU A 18 6.04 -6.73 -2.17
C LEU A 18 5.95 -7.27 -0.74
N LYS A 19 6.98 -7.96 -0.28
CA LYS A 19 7.12 -8.42 1.11
C LYS A 19 8.13 -7.55 1.83
N ILE A 20 7.80 -7.20 3.08
CA ILE A 20 8.73 -6.59 4.02
C ILE A 20 9.09 -7.65 5.05
N LEU A 21 10.38 -7.87 5.22
CA LEU A 21 10.96 -8.89 6.10
C LEU A 21 11.74 -8.22 7.22
N LEU A 22 11.69 -8.77 8.43
CA LEU A 22 12.60 -8.44 9.54
C LEU A 22 13.09 -9.76 10.14
N ASP A 23 14.39 -9.93 10.26
CA ASP A 23 15.00 -11.18 10.73
C ASP A 23 14.46 -12.43 9.99
N ASP A 24 14.29 -12.30 8.68
CA ASP A 24 13.72 -13.29 7.75
C ASP A 24 12.25 -13.68 7.99
N GLU A 25 11.58 -13.05 8.95
CA GLU A 25 10.12 -13.14 9.15
C GLU A 25 9.35 -12.11 8.32
N ILE A 26 8.17 -12.49 7.83
CA ILE A 26 7.30 -11.60 7.05
C ILE A 26 6.58 -10.64 7.98
N LEU A 27 6.98 -9.37 7.96
CA LEU A 27 6.27 -8.30 8.67
C LEU A 27 5.02 -7.82 7.92
N GLN A 28 5.10 -7.68 6.60
CA GLN A 28 4.00 -7.15 5.82
C GLN A 28 4.03 -7.64 4.37
N ILE A 29 2.83 -7.82 3.81
CA ILE A 29 2.62 -8.22 2.41
C ILE A 29 1.77 -7.17 1.73
N PHE A 30 2.29 -6.58 0.66
CA PHE A 30 1.57 -5.65 -0.21
C PHE A 30 1.27 -6.34 -1.54
N HIS A 31 0.00 -6.38 -1.90
CA HIS A 31 -0.42 -6.80 -3.23
C HIS A 31 -0.38 -5.60 -4.18
N CYS A 32 0.40 -5.70 -5.26
CA CYS A 32 0.47 -4.68 -6.29
C CYS A 32 -0.55 -5.01 -7.39
N TYR A 33 -1.60 -4.20 -7.46
CA TYR A 33 -2.64 -4.30 -8.48
C TYR A 33 -2.35 -3.36 -9.65
N ALA A 34 -2.81 -3.72 -10.85
CA ALA A 34 -2.64 -2.85 -12.00
C ALA A 34 -3.66 -1.69 -11.92
N PRO A 35 -3.28 -0.45 -12.26
CA PRO A 35 -4.21 0.69 -12.22
C PRO A 35 -5.50 0.47 -13.03
N ARG A 36 -5.42 -0.30 -14.11
CA ARG A 36 -6.55 -0.67 -14.98
C ARG A 36 -7.64 -1.51 -14.29
N ASP A 37 -7.34 -2.12 -13.15
CA ASP A 37 -8.28 -2.96 -12.41
C ASP A 37 -9.28 -2.13 -11.58
N PHE A 38 -9.04 -0.81 -11.47
CA PHE A 38 -9.86 0.13 -10.72
C PHE A 38 -10.64 1.05 -11.67
N LYS A 39 -11.94 1.22 -11.40
CA LYS A 39 -12.85 2.03 -12.21
C LYS A 39 -13.53 3.09 -11.36
N ASN A 40 -14.02 4.14 -12.03
CA ASN A 40 -14.83 5.21 -11.46
C ASN A 40 -14.18 5.84 -10.22
N LEU A 41 -12.99 6.44 -10.41
CA LEU A 41 -12.32 7.22 -9.37
C LEU A 41 -13.12 8.50 -9.11
N ILE A 42 -13.85 8.53 -8.01
CA ILE A 42 -14.60 9.71 -7.55
C ILE A 42 -13.88 10.25 -6.32
N GLU A 43 -13.38 11.47 -6.40
CA GLU A 43 -12.71 12.10 -5.26
C GLU A 43 -13.71 12.29 -4.10
N VAL A 44 -13.26 11.99 -2.89
CA VAL A 44 -14.06 12.10 -1.66
C VAL A 44 -13.46 13.13 -0.72
N ALA A 45 -12.13 13.20 -0.68
CA ALA A 45 -11.42 14.15 0.16
C ALA A 45 -10.02 14.45 -0.39
N SER A 46 -9.53 15.64 -0.08
CA SER A 46 -8.17 16.08 -0.37
C SER A 46 -7.52 16.62 0.90
N GLY A 47 -6.25 16.31 1.12
CA GLY A 47 -5.42 16.93 2.15
C GLY A 47 -4.06 17.31 1.59
N GLY A 48 -3.23 17.99 2.39
CA GLY A 48 -1.93 18.50 1.94
C GLY A 48 -0.89 17.45 1.50
N SER A 49 -1.19 16.16 1.69
CA SER A 49 -0.28 15.06 1.37
C SER A 49 -0.88 14.00 0.44
N ALA A 50 -2.20 13.99 0.26
CA ALA A 50 -2.88 12.92 -0.46
C ALA A 50 -4.32 13.28 -0.86
N LEU A 51 -4.78 12.61 -1.91
CA LEU A 51 -6.15 12.60 -2.40
C LEU A 51 -6.77 11.23 -2.08
N VAL A 52 -8.02 11.22 -1.63
CA VAL A 52 -8.77 9.99 -1.34
C VAL A 52 -9.93 9.88 -2.31
N TYR A 53 -10.02 8.73 -2.97
CA TYR A 53 -11.03 8.41 -3.96
C TYR A 53 -11.89 7.24 -3.50
N ASN A 54 -13.17 7.29 -3.83
CA ASN A 54 -13.99 6.10 -3.97
C ASN A 54 -13.65 5.43 -5.31
N VAL A 55 -13.40 4.13 -5.28
CA VAL A 55 -13.13 3.34 -6.49
C VAL A 55 -13.95 2.06 -6.48
N TYR A 56 -14.32 1.59 -7.67
CA TYR A 56 -14.82 0.22 -7.83
C TYR A 56 -13.66 -0.66 -8.26
N TRP A 57 -13.39 -1.70 -7.47
CA TRP A 57 -12.41 -2.72 -7.84
C TRP A 57 -13.15 -3.92 -8.44
N LYS A 58 -12.85 -4.21 -9.71
CA LYS A 58 -13.60 -5.18 -10.52
C LYS A 58 -15.12 -4.90 -10.43
N ASN A 59 -15.95 -5.95 -10.43
CA ASN A 59 -17.41 -5.85 -10.46
C ASN A 59 -18.06 -5.94 -9.07
N ILE A 60 -17.30 -5.79 -7.97
CA ILE A 60 -17.71 -6.38 -6.68
C ILE A 60 -17.69 -5.40 -5.51
N SER A 61 -16.71 -4.50 -5.39
CA SER A 61 -16.52 -3.74 -4.14
C SER A 61 -16.16 -2.29 -4.37
N LYS A 62 -16.83 -1.40 -3.62
CA LYS A 62 -16.47 0.01 -3.47
C LYS A 62 -15.38 0.10 -2.39
N LEU A 63 -14.22 0.63 -2.75
CA LEU A 63 -13.05 0.77 -1.88
C LEU A 63 -12.65 2.24 -1.78
N ALA A 64 -11.91 2.58 -0.72
CA ALA A 64 -11.20 3.84 -0.63
C ALA A 64 -9.77 3.68 -1.18
N PHE A 65 -9.38 4.54 -2.10
CA PHE A 65 -8.04 4.59 -2.69
C PHE A 65 -7.38 5.91 -2.30
N LYS A 66 -6.30 5.85 -1.51
CA LYS A 66 -5.49 7.03 -1.14
C LYS A 66 -4.31 7.15 -2.10
N LYS A 67 -4.28 8.24 -2.86
CA LYS A 67 -3.21 8.60 -3.79
C LYS A 67 -2.35 9.68 -3.14
N PHE A 68 -1.07 9.38 -2.96
CA PHE A 68 -0.09 10.35 -2.50
C PHE A 68 0.45 11.18 -3.66
N ASP A 69 0.87 12.42 -3.38
CA ASP A 69 1.49 13.26 -4.41
C ASP A 69 2.82 12.66 -4.90
N LYS A 70 3.19 13.00 -6.14
CA LYS A 70 4.41 12.48 -6.80
C LYS A 70 5.70 12.78 -6.05
N ASN A 71 5.67 13.74 -5.12
CA ASN A 71 6.81 14.13 -4.30
C ASN A 71 7.02 13.25 -3.07
N PHE A 72 6.10 12.31 -2.79
CA PHE A 72 6.26 11.39 -1.66
C PHE A 72 7.21 10.24 -2.00
N ASN A 73 8.23 10.08 -1.17
CA ASN A 73 9.12 8.93 -1.24
C ASN A 73 8.31 7.65 -0.94
N GLN A 74 8.47 6.62 -1.77
CA GLN A 74 7.88 5.30 -1.57
C GLN A 74 8.16 4.75 -0.16
N ASN A 75 9.32 5.08 0.42
CA ASN A 75 9.67 4.72 1.80
C ASN A 75 8.73 5.36 2.83
N THR A 76 8.35 6.63 2.64
CA THR A 76 7.46 7.35 3.54
C THR A 76 6.07 6.73 3.54
N ILE A 77 5.56 6.37 2.35
CA ILE A 77 4.24 5.73 2.20
C ILE A 77 4.21 4.34 2.84
N ILE A 78 5.26 3.54 2.62
CA ILE A 78 5.38 2.21 3.25
C ILE A 78 5.49 2.34 4.77
N ASN A 79 6.27 3.31 5.26
CA ASN A 79 6.45 3.52 6.70
C ASN A 79 5.17 4.02 7.38
N GLU A 80 4.34 4.84 6.73
CA GLU A 80 3.03 5.23 7.25
C GLU A 80 2.16 3.99 7.53
N ASN A 81 2.17 3.02 6.61
CA ASN A 81 1.43 1.77 6.76
C ASN A 81 2.03 0.84 7.83
N LEU A 82 3.35 0.76 7.93
CA LEU A 82 4.03 -0.03 8.98
C LEU A 82 3.77 0.55 10.38
N ASN A 83 3.84 1.88 10.52
CA ASN A 83 3.55 2.55 11.78
C ASN A 83 2.09 2.36 12.17
N TYR A 84 1.14 2.48 11.23
CA TYR A 84 -0.27 2.22 11.51
C TYR A 84 -0.52 0.79 12.02
N CYS A 85 0.08 -0.23 11.38
CA CYS A 85 0.00 -1.60 11.88
C CYS A 85 0.67 -1.76 13.26
N ARG A 86 1.79 -1.07 13.53
CA ARG A 86 2.44 -1.10 14.84
C ARG A 86 1.56 -0.51 15.94
N PHE A 87 0.79 0.54 15.66
CA PHE A 87 -0.15 1.13 16.61
C PHE A 87 -1.41 0.27 16.85
N GLN A 88 -1.78 -0.62 15.94
CA GLN A 88 -2.92 -1.54 16.11
C GLN A 88 -2.56 -2.81 16.91
N ASN A 89 -1.30 -2.99 17.28
CA ASN A 89 -0.80 -4.16 18.01
C ASN A 89 -0.35 -3.84 19.46
N TYR A 90 -0.83 -2.73 20.03
CA TYR A 90 -0.68 -2.36 21.44
C TYR A 90 -2.03 -2.21 22.13
#